data_AF-A0A1Q4YTC9-F1
#
_entry.id   AF-A0A1Q4YTC9-F1
#
_cell.length_a   1.000
_cell.length_b   1.000
_cell.length_c   1.000
_cell.angle_alpha   90.00
_cell.angle_beta   90.00
_cell.angle_gamma   90.00
#
_symmetry.space_group_name_H-M   'P 1'
#
loop_
_entity.id
_entity.type
_entity.pdbx_description
1 polymer ?
#
loop_
_entity_poly.entity_id
_entity_poly.type
_entity_poly.pdbx_seq_one_letter_code
_entity_poly.pdbx_strand_id
1 'polypeptide(L)'
;MRRARVALGDCGRSYGTSCVHEHSCLRCSLLRPDPGQADRIVEIRDNLLDRITEAEREGWLGEVEGLKVSLAGARQKLAELAELAERDRRAATVNLGIPAFRDISSRTVTAAESQT
;
A
#
# COMPACT_ATOMS: atom_id res chain seq x y z
N MET A 1 7.32 15.06 -8.34
CA MET A 1 8.28 14.07 -7.78
C MET A 1 8.03 12.71 -8.43
N ARG A 2 9.07 12.08 -8.99
CA ARG A 2 9.00 10.74 -9.61
C ARG A 2 9.22 9.69 -8.52
N ARG A 3 8.35 8.67 -8.44
CA ARG A 3 8.55 7.52 -7.54
C ARG A 3 9.64 6.61 -8.10
N ALA A 4 10.49 6.07 -7.23
CA ALA A 4 11.54 5.14 -7.64
C ALA A 4 10.97 3.71 -7.74
N ARG A 5 11.13 3.05 -8.88
CA ARG A 5 10.70 1.66 -9.06
C ARG A 5 11.65 0.72 -8.32
N VAL A 6 11.09 -0.25 -7.62
CA VAL A 6 11.80 -1.28 -6.86
C VAL A 6 11.20 -2.65 -7.13
N ALA A 7 11.84 -3.72 -6.62
CA ALA A 7 11.51 -5.10 -6.96
C ALA A 7 10.05 -5.51 -6.69
N LEU A 8 9.38 -4.89 -5.71
CA LEU A 8 8.01 -5.23 -5.27
C LEU A 8 6.99 -4.11 -5.54
N GLY A 9 7.37 -3.07 -6.29
CA GLY A 9 6.48 -1.94 -6.60
C GLY A 9 7.21 -0.61 -6.63
N ASP A 10 6.60 0.41 -6.03
CA ASP A 10 7.12 1.77 -6.06
C ASP A 10 7.50 2.27 -4.67
N CYS A 11 8.65 2.91 -4.56
CA CYS A 11 9.05 3.61 -3.35
C CYS A 11 8.74 5.10 -3.44
N GLY A 12 8.15 5.66 -2.37
CA GLY A 12 7.92 7.10 -2.23
C GLY A 12 9.19 7.94 -2.05
N ARG A 13 10.36 7.33 -1.87
CA ARG A 13 11.65 8.04 -1.82
C ARG A 13 12.04 8.58 -3.20
N SER A 14 12.80 9.68 -3.20
CA SER A 14 13.43 10.22 -4.40
C SER A 14 14.47 9.23 -4.94
N TYR A 15 14.57 9.18 -6.28
CA TYR A 15 15.54 8.35 -6.98
C TYR A 15 16.97 8.69 -6.52
N GLY A 16 17.79 7.68 -6.21
CA GLY A 16 19.17 7.85 -5.74
C GLY A 16 19.34 8.04 -4.22
N THR A 17 18.26 7.99 -3.42
CA THR A 17 18.38 7.99 -1.94
C THR A 17 18.36 6.57 -1.38
N SER A 18 19.40 6.20 -0.63
CA SER A 18 19.47 4.90 0.05
C SER A 18 18.31 4.76 1.03
N CYS A 19 17.70 3.58 1.07
CA CYS A 19 16.83 3.26 2.19
C CYS A 19 17.68 2.82 3.38
N VAL A 20 17.27 3.15 4.61
CA VAL A 20 17.90 2.61 5.83
C VAL A 20 17.87 1.07 5.89
N HIS A 21 17.03 0.45 5.05
CA HIS A 21 16.89 -1.00 4.94
C HIS A 21 17.72 -1.61 3.80
N GLU A 22 18.67 -0.83 3.27
CA GLU A 22 19.67 -1.06 2.22
C GLU A 22 19.19 -1.77 0.94
N HIS A 23 18.51 -2.93 1.01
CA HIS A 23 17.96 -3.68 -0.14
C HIS A 23 16.59 -4.35 0.06
N SER A 24 15.88 -4.18 1.18
CA SER A 24 14.61 -4.90 1.41
C SER A 24 13.39 -3.99 1.53
N CYS A 25 12.64 -3.92 0.44
CA CYS A 25 11.49 -3.03 0.30
C CYS A 25 10.31 -3.39 1.23
N LEU A 26 10.26 -4.60 1.80
CA LEU A 26 9.15 -5.05 2.67
C LEU A 26 9.09 -4.36 4.04
N ARG A 27 10.25 -3.96 4.60
CA ARG A 27 10.30 -3.22 5.88
C ARG A 27 10.05 -1.72 5.70
N CYS A 28 9.97 -1.24 4.47
CA CYS A 28 9.89 0.17 4.18
C CYS A 28 8.43 0.66 4.22
N SER A 29 8.11 1.57 5.13
CA SER A 29 6.78 2.20 5.21
C SER A 29 6.38 2.98 3.95
N LEU A 30 7.37 3.47 3.20
CA LEU A 30 7.16 4.19 1.93
C LEU A 30 7.03 3.28 0.69
N LEU A 31 7.13 1.95 0.85
CA LEU A 31 6.83 1.03 -0.26
C LEU A 31 5.33 1.03 -0.49
N ARG A 32 4.92 1.32 -1.72
CA ARG A 32 3.61 1.00 -2.26
C ARG A 32 3.74 -0.31 -3.05
N PRO A 33 3.21 -1.43 -2.53
CA PRO A 33 3.34 -2.71 -3.20
C PRO A 33 2.54 -2.73 -4.51
N ASP A 34 3.12 -3.34 -5.55
CA ASP A 34 2.44 -3.61 -6.81
C ASP A 34 1.46 -4.78 -6.61
N PRO A 35 0.15 -4.62 -6.91
CA PRO A 35 -0.80 -5.73 -6.84
C PRO A 35 -0.39 -6.94 -7.66
N GLY A 36 0.32 -6.76 -8.78
CA GLY A 36 0.87 -7.85 -9.59
C GLY A 36 2.03 -8.61 -8.94
N GLN A 37 2.49 -8.21 -7.75
CA GLN A 37 3.52 -8.89 -6.97
C GLN A 37 2.96 -9.57 -5.71
N ALA A 38 1.64 -9.65 -5.54
CA ALA A 38 1.00 -10.22 -4.35
C ALA A 38 1.49 -11.65 -4.05
N ASP A 39 1.50 -12.53 -5.05
CA ASP A 39 1.94 -13.93 -4.91
C ASP A 39 3.41 -14.01 -4.47
N ARG A 40 4.26 -13.16 -5.02
CA ARG A 40 5.67 -13.08 -4.62
C ARG A 40 5.82 -12.63 -3.15
N ILE A 41 4.98 -11.73 -2.66
CA ILE A 41 5.01 -11.32 -1.25
C ILE A 41 4.52 -12.46 -0.35
N VAL A 42 3.56 -13.27 -0.81
CA VAL A 42 3.14 -14.51 -0.13
C VAL A 42 4.30 -15.51 -0.05
N GLU A 43 5.00 -15.77 -1.15
CA GLU A 43 6.19 -16.64 -1.16
C GLU A 43 7.26 -16.16 -0.16
N ILE A 44 7.54 -14.86 -0.12
CA ILE A 44 8.50 -14.28 0.83
C ILE A 44 8.01 -14.47 2.28
N ARG A 45 6.71 -14.28 2.55
CA ARG A 45 6.13 -14.50 3.88
C ARG A 45 6.32 -15.95 4.32
N ASP A 46 6.06 -16.91 3.44
CA ASP A 46 6.13 -18.33 3.77
C ASP A 46 7.58 -18.76 3.99
N ASN A 47 8.51 -18.30 3.15
CA ASN A 47 9.94 -18.49 3.38
C ASN A 47 10.43 -17.90 4.72
N LEU A 48 9.91 -16.73 5.12
CA LEU A 48 10.25 -16.13 6.41
C LEU A 48 9.76 -16.98 7.59
N LEU A 49 8.59 -17.62 7.47
CA LEU A 49 8.07 -18.53 8.50
C LEU A 49 8.96 -19.77 8.64
N ASP A 50 9.37 -20.36 7.51
CA ASP A 50 10.27 -21.51 7.49
C ASP A 50 11.61 -21.17 8.15
N ARG A 51 12.19 -20.01 7.78
CA ARG A 51 13.46 -19.54 8.35
C ARG A 51 13.38 -19.22 9.84
N ILE A 52 12.25 -18.68 10.32
CA ILE A 52 12.03 -18.45 11.75
C ILE A 52 12.02 -19.79 12.48
N THR A 53 11.28 -20.77 11.96
CA THR A 53 11.17 -22.11 12.55
C THR A 53 12.55 -22.78 12.65
N GLU A 54 13.36 -22.67 11.59
CA GLU A 54 14.73 -23.15 11.58
C GLU A 54 15.62 -22.42 12.60
N ALA A 55 15.61 -21.09 12.60
CA ALA A 55 16.43 -20.30 13.52
C ALA A 55 16.04 -20.53 15.00
N GLU A 56 14.77 -20.76 15.29
CA GLU A 56 14.29 -21.15 16.63
C GLU A 56 14.79 -22.55 17.03
N ARG A 57 14.78 -23.52 16.09
CA ARG A 57 15.33 -24.87 16.31
C ARG A 57 16.83 -24.85 16.61
N GLU A 58 17.58 -24.04 15.87
CA GLU A 58 19.05 -23.93 16.00
C GLU A 58 19.49 -22.96 17.11
N GLY A 59 18.54 -22.27 17.77
CA GLY A 59 18.83 -21.33 18.86
C GLY A 59 19.46 -20.01 18.41
N TRP A 60 19.29 -19.61 17.16
CA TRP A 60 19.84 -18.37 16.59
C TRP A 60 18.98 -17.15 16.92
N LEU A 61 18.91 -16.80 18.20
CA LEU A 61 18.01 -15.75 18.72
C LEU A 61 18.17 -14.39 18.01
N GLY A 62 19.40 -14.00 17.66
CA GLY A 62 19.65 -12.74 16.96
C GLY A 62 19.08 -12.70 15.53
N GLU A 63 19.02 -13.85 14.86
CA GLU A 63 18.44 -13.96 13.52
C GLU A 63 16.91 -14.00 13.57
N VAL A 64 16.34 -14.72 14.54
CA VAL A 64 14.89 -14.83 14.76
C VAL A 64 14.22 -13.45 14.85
N GLU A 65 14.79 -12.53 15.62
CA GLU A 65 14.21 -11.18 15.79
C GLU A 65 14.22 -10.39 14.47
N GLY A 66 15.32 -10.45 13.71
CA GLY A 66 15.40 -9.83 12.39
C GLY A 66 14.37 -10.42 11.41
N LEU A 67 14.18 -11.73 11.43
CA LEU A 67 13.21 -12.41 10.58
C LEU A 67 11.76 -12.05 10.95
N LYS A 68 11.43 -11.96 12.24
CA LYS A 68 10.10 -11.53 12.74
C LYS A 68 9.75 -10.12 12.27
N VAL A 69 10.70 -9.19 12.28
CA VAL A 69 10.49 -7.83 11.73
C VAL A 69 10.19 -7.86 10.23
N SER A 70 10.92 -8.68 9.46
CA SER A 70 10.63 -8.85 8.03
C SER A 70 9.25 -9.47 7.78
N LEU A 71 8.86 -10.46 8.60
CA LEU A 71 7.56 -11.13 8.51
C LEU A 71 6.41 -10.14 8.79
N ALA A 72 6.56 -9.29 9.81
CA ALA A 72 5.61 -8.23 10.10
C ALA A 72 5.44 -7.28 8.90
N GLY A 73 6.55 -6.88 8.28
CA GLY A 73 6.53 -6.07 7.06
C GLY A 73 5.80 -6.75 5.90
N ALA A 74 6.08 -8.03 5.65
CA ALA A 74 5.41 -8.80 4.59
C ALA A 74 3.89 -8.90 4.83
N ARG A 75 3.47 -9.21 6.06
CA ARG A 75 2.05 -9.26 6.44
C ARG A 75 1.35 -7.92 6.27
N GLN A 76 2.00 -6.83 6.68
CA GLN A 76 1.45 -5.48 6.49
C GLN A 76 1.23 -5.17 5.01
N LYS A 77 2.19 -5.51 4.14
CA LYS A 77 2.04 -5.27 2.69
C LYS A 77 0.93 -6.11 2.05
N LEU A 78 0.71 -7.34 2.50
CA LEU A 78 -0.43 -8.13 2.06
C LEU A 78 -1.76 -7.53 2.52
N ALA A 79 -1.84 -7.02 3.75
CA ALA A 79 -3.02 -6.34 4.24
C ALA A 79 -3.32 -5.06 3.42
N GLU A 80 -2.29 -4.25 3.13
CA GLU A 80 -2.41 -3.07 2.27
C GLU A 80 -2.98 -3.43 0.86
N LEU A 81 -2.51 -4.52 0.26
CA LEU A 81 -3.00 -5.01 -1.03
C LEU A 81 -4.45 -5.50 -0.95
N ALA A 82 -4.82 -6.23 0.10
CA ALA A 82 -6.18 -6.70 0.31
C ALA A 82 -7.17 -5.53 0.46
N GLU A 83 -6.79 -4.50 1.24
CA GLU A 83 -7.61 -3.30 1.36
C GLU A 83 -7.73 -2.53 0.03
N LEU A 84 -6.67 -2.47 -0.77
CA LEU A 84 -6.71 -1.83 -2.09
C LEU A 84 -7.68 -2.56 -3.02
N ALA A 85 -7.60 -3.87 -3.12
CA ALA A 85 -8.51 -4.68 -3.95
C ALA A 85 -9.98 -4.53 -3.52
N GLU A 86 -10.23 -4.43 -2.22
CA GLU A 86 -11.56 -4.17 -1.68
C GLU A 86 -12.05 -2.74 -2.00
N ARG A 87 -11.18 -1.72 -1.90
CA ARG A 87 -11.51 -0.35 -2.32
C ARG A 87 -11.86 -0.29 -3.81
N ASP A 88 -11.11 -0.96 -4.67
CA ASP A 88 -11.34 -0.98 -6.11
C ASP A 88 -12.69 -1.65 -6.45
N ARG A 89 -13.02 -2.77 -5.78
CA ARG A 89 -14.34 -3.41 -5.91
C ARG A 89 -15.48 -2.48 -5.47
N ARG A 90 -15.32 -1.77 -4.36
CA ARG A 90 -16.33 -0.77 -3.93
C ARG A 90 -16.43 0.40 -4.90
N ALA A 91 -15.32 0.93 -5.40
CA ALA A 91 -15.33 2.02 -6.37
C ALA A 91 -16.02 1.62 -7.69
N ALA A 92 -15.86 0.36 -8.13
CA ALA A 92 -16.62 -0.16 -9.27
C ALA A 92 -18.13 -0.24 -9.00
N THR A 93 -18.53 -0.42 -7.74
CA THR A 93 -19.94 -0.46 -7.31
C THR A 93 -20.51 0.95 -7.11
N VAL A 94 -19.70 1.90 -6.65
CA VAL A 94 -20.08 3.30 -6.43
C VAL A 94 -19.83 4.09 -7.72
N ASN A 95 -20.87 4.23 -8.54
CA ASN A 95 -20.85 5.20 -9.63
C ASN A 95 -20.97 6.61 -9.04
N LEU A 96 -19.84 7.28 -8.88
CA LEU A 96 -19.79 8.66 -8.37
C LEU A 96 -20.36 9.70 -9.36
N GLY A 97 -20.69 9.29 -10.59
CA GLY A 97 -21.10 10.19 -11.66
C GLY A 97 -20.01 11.23 -11.98
N ILE A 98 -20.09 11.84 -13.15
CA ILE A 98 -19.51 13.17 -13.35
C ILE A 98 -20.70 14.12 -13.17
N PRO A 99 -20.72 15.00 -12.14
CA PRO A 99 -21.82 15.95 -12.00
C PRO A 99 -21.87 16.79 -13.28
N ALA A 100 -23.03 16.84 -13.93
CA ALA A 100 -23.18 17.69 -15.10
C ALA A 100 -23.12 19.14 -14.66
N PHE A 101 -22.59 20.03 -15.51
CA PHE A 101 -22.41 21.45 -15.18
C PHE A 101 -23.68 22.12 -14.63
N ARG A 102 -24.86 21.69 -15.09
CA ARG A 102 -26.18 22.12 -14.60
C ARG A 102 -26.42 21.81 -13.11
N ASP A 103 -25.93 20.68 -12.61
CA ASP A 103 -26.13 20.21 -11.23
C ASP A 103 -25.33 21.05 -10.23
N ILE A 104 -24.27 21.71 -10.72
CA ILE A 104 -23.41 22.63 -9.96
C ILE A 104 -23.97 24.06 -10.00
N SER A 105 -24.52 24.49 -11.14
CA SER A 105 -24.99 25.87 -11.35
C SER A 105 -26.35 26.21 -10.73
N SER A 106 -27.20 25.24 -10.36
CA SER A 106 -28.51 25.53 -9.77
C SER A 106 -28.46 26.12 -8.35
N ARG A 107 -27.30 26.20 -7.71
CA ARG A 107 -27.17 26.67 -6.32
C ARG A 107 -27.00 28.18 -6.13
N THR A 108 -27.00 28.99 -7.20
CA THR A 108 -26.73 30.44 -7.10
C THR A 108 -27.92 31.37 -7.39
N VAL A 109 -29.16 30.88 -7.49
CA VAL A 109 -30.31 31.79 -7.63
C VAL A 109 -31.42 31.42 -6.65
N THR A 110 -31.45 32.09 -5.49
CA THR A 110 -32.68 32.67 -4.89
C THR A 110 -32.31 33.66 -3.78
N ALA A 111 -32.55 34.96 -4.01
CA ALA A 111 -32.96 35.98 -3.04
C ALA A 111 -33.24 37.28 -3.85
N ALA A 112 -34.38 37.33 -4.55
CA ALA A 112 -35.63 37.95 -4.11
C ALA A 112 -35.73 39.41 -4.57
N GLU A 113 -36.42 39.62 -5.69
CA GLU A 113 -37.08 40.89 -6.00
C GLU A 113 -38.13 41.21 -4.94
N SER A 114 -38.26 42.47 -4.54
CA SER A 114 -39.46 42.99 -3.89
C SER A 114 -39.72 44.40 -4.40
N GLN A 115 -40.92 44.51 -4.96
CA GLN A 115 -41.55 45.67 -5.59
C GLN A 115 -41.72 46.84 -4.61
N THR A 116 -41.66 48.08 -5.12
CA THR A 116 -42.74 49.09 -5.03
C THR A 116 -42.48 50.15 -6.10
#